data_AF-A0A9E2ZUK2-F1
#
_entry.id   AF-A0A9E2ZUK2-F1
#
_cell.length_a   1.000
_cell.length_b   1.000
_cell.length_c   1.000
_cell.angle_alpha   90.00
_cell.angle_beta   90.00
_cell.angle_gamma   90.00
#
_symmetry.space_group_name_H-M   'P 1'
#
loop_
_entity.id
_entity.type
_entity.pdbx_description
1 polymer ?
#
loop_
_entity_poly.entity_id
_entity_poly.type
_entity_poly.pdbx_seq_one_letter_code
_entity_poly.pdbx_strand_id
1 'polypeptide(L)'
;MPALSWAQRQPADPDRQYLAMASRLPLKRRRSIPGFLRDTLAIRRQLARADGLVGYALDAELARKTFWTFSVWQDQASLDAFAAADPHRAIIRRLRPLMEQTCFEFFQVPGSDLPLTWEQMKAPVRGQQNPGRSRQSDAMD
;
A
#
# COMPACT_ATOMS: atom_id res chain seq x y z
N MET A 1 -2.20 7.76 15.39
CA MET A 1 -3.02 8.61 14.51
C MET A 1 -4.20 7.77 14.07
N PRO A 2 -5.40 8.35 13.95
CA PRO A 2 -6.51 7.63 13.33
C PRO A 2 -6.13 7.24 11.90
N ALA A 3 -6.73 6.16 11.39
CA ALA A 3 -6.61 5.78 10.00
C ALA A 3 -7.01 6.98 9.11
N LEU A 4 -6.18 7.33 8.14
CA LEU A 4 -6.51 8.39 7.20
C LEU A 4 -7.57 7.86 6.23
N SER A 5 -8.67 8.59 6.11
CA SER A 5 -9.67 8.32 5.09
C SER A 5 -9.04 8.36 3.69
N TRP A 6 -9.73 7.72 2.74
CA TRP A 6 -9.37 7.73 1.34
C TRP A 6 -9.09 9.15 0.82
N ALA A 7 -7.89 9.36 0.31
CA ALA A 7 -7.46 10.60 -0.33
C ALA A 7 -7.55 10.43 -1.85
N GLN A 8 -8.66 10.88 -2.42
CA GLN A 8 -8.87 10.89 -3.87
C GLN A 8 -7.97 11.95 -4.54
N ARG A 9 -7.40 11.59 -5.69
CA ARG A 9 -6.58 12.47 -6.52
C ARG A 9 -7.17 12.70 -7.89
N GLN A 10 -7.80 11.68 -8.45
CA GLN A 10 -8.52 11.74 -9.71
C GLN A 10 -9.84 10.97 -9.54
N PRO A 11 -10.93 11.36 -10.20
CA PRO A 11 -12.13 10.53 -10.25
C PRO A 11 -11.80 9.17 -10.86
N ALA A 12 -12.33 8.11 -10.27
CA ALA A 12 -12.25 6.78 -10.86
C ALA A 12 -13.36 6.64 -11.90
N ASP A 13 -13.00 6.20 -13.10
CA ASP A 13 -13.93 5.79 -14.13
C ASP A 13 -14.53 4.42 -13.73
N PRO A 14 -15.86 4.32 -13.53
CA PRO A 14 -16.47 3.09 -13.06
C PRO A 14 -16.24 1.89 -13.98
N ASP A 15 -16.03 2.12 -15.28
CA ASP A 15 -15.90 1.07 -16.29
C ASP A 15 -14.44 0.64 -16.51
N ARG A 16 -13.49 1.29 -15.82
CA ARG A 16 -12.05 1.01 -15.95
C ARG A 16 -11.53 0.11 -14.83
N GLN A 17 -10.56 -0.75 -15.17
CA GLN A 17 -9.74 -1.48 -14.21
C GLN A 17 -8.49 -0.69 -13.84
N TYR A 18 -8.17 -0.69 -12.55
CA TYR A 18 -7.01 0.00 -11.98
C TYR A 18 -6.08 -0.97 -11.25
N LEU A 19 -4.80 -0.61 -11.14
CA LEU A 19 -3.83 -1.35 -10.34
C LEU A 19 -3.87 -0.86 -8.89
N ALA A 20 -4.26 -1.73 -7.97
CA ALA A 20 -4.17 -1.49 -6.54
C ALA A 20 -2.89 -2.11 -5.95
N MET A 21 -2.32 -1.42 -4.97
CA MET A 21 -1.22 -1.91 -4.13
C MET A 21 -1.61 -1.76 -2.66
N ALA A 22 -1.63 -2.88 -1.94
CA ALA A 22 -1.82 -2.91 -0.50
C ALA A 22 -0.53 -3.38 0.19
N SER A 23 -0.15 -2.76 1.31
CA SER A 23 1.05 -3.18 2.05
C SER A 23 0.88 -3.18 3.56
N ARG A 24 1.64 -4.06 4.22
CA ARG A 24 1.83 -4.10 5.68
C ARG A 24 3.30 -3.91 6.02
N LEU A 25 3.56 -2.89 6.84
CA LEU A 25 4.89 -2.38 7.16
C LEU A 25 5.12 -2.40 8.69
N PRO A 26 5.43 -3.56 9.28
CA PRO A 26 5.76 -3.66 10.71
C PRO A 26 7.18 -3.13 11.00
N LEU A 27 7.32 -2.29 12.03
CA LEU A 27 8.62 -1.84 12.55
C LEU A 27 9.14 -2.78 13.63
N LYS A 28 10.45 -3.04 13.61
CA LYS A 28 11.16 -3.80 14.67
C LYS A 28 11.02 -3.16 16.04
N ARG A 29 11.12 -1.83 16.14
CA ARG A 29 11.20 -1.11 17.43
C ARG A 29 10.29 0.11 17.47
N ARG A 30 9.68 0.39 18.64
CA ARG A 30 8.81 1.56 18.85
C ARG A 30 9.55 2.89 18.67
N ARG A 31 10.83 2.95 19.03
CA ARG A 31 11.67 4.15 18.86
C ARG A 31 11.82 4.61 17.40
N SER A 32 11.55 3.73 16.44
CA SER A 32 11.58 4.06 15.01
C SER A 32 10.31 4.76 14.51
N ILE A 33 9.23 4.77 15.30
CA ILE A 33 7.92 5.31 14.91
C ILE A 33 7.97 6.80 14.52
N PRO A 34 8.62 7.71 15.27
CA PRO A 34 8.65 9.12 14.90
C PRO A 34 9.33 9.37 13.56
N GLY A 35 10.41 8.63 13.27
CA GLY A 35 11.09 8.68 11.97
C GLY A 35 10.21 8.19 10.84
N PHE A 36 9.54 7.05 11.04
CA PHE A 36 8.62 6.48 10.06
C PHE A 36 7.45 7.41 9.74
N LEU A 37 6.88 8.09 10.74
CA LEU A 37 5.78 9.05 10.53
C LEU A 37 6.23 10.26 9.70
N ARG A 38 7.44 10.77 9.93
CA ARG A 38 8.02 11.84 9.12
C ARG A 38 8.22 11.41 7.67
N ASP A 39 8.73 10.19 7.48
CA ASP A 39 8.97 9.61 6.15
C ASP A 39 7.67 9.38 5.39
N THR A 40 6.65 8.89 6.10
CA THR A 40 5.29 8.75 5.59
C THR A 40 4.74 10.09 5.11
N LEU A 41 4.95 11.18 5.85
CA LEU A 41 4.51 12.52 5.44
C LEU A 41 5.21 12.98 4.16
N ALA A 42 6.52 12.72 4.02
CA ALA A 42 7.27 13.03 2.80
C ALA A 42 6.73 12.23 1.60
N ILE A 43 6.52 10.92 1.77
CA ILE A 43 5.94 10.05 0.74
C ILE A 43 4.53 10.53 0.35
N ARG A 44 3.69 10.92 1.31
CA ARG A 44 2.34 11.46 1.02
C ARG A 44 2.39 12.74 0.17
N ARG A 45 3.39 13.60 0.36
CA ARG A 45 3.58 14.80 -0.47
C ARG A 45 4.01 14.46 -1.89
N GLN A 46 4.78 13.39 -2.06
CA GLN A 46 5.16 12.86 -3.38
C GLN A 46 3.97 12.20 -4.07
N LEU A 47 3.23 11.34 -3.37
CA LEU A 47 1.99 10.73 -3.86
C LEU A 47 1.00 11.79 -4.36
N ALA A 48 0.83 12.88 -3.61
CA ALA A 48 -0.09 13.95 -3.99
C ALA A 48 0.23 14.64 -5.32
N ARG A 49 1.42 14.42 -5.89
CA ARG A 49 1.88 14.95 -7.18
C ARG A 49 2.22 13.85 -8.18
N ALA A 50 1.98 12.58 -7.84
CA ALA A 50 2.35 11.47 -8.69
C ALA A 50 1.36 11.34 -9.84
N ASP A 51 1.88 11.32 -11.07
CA ASP A 51 1.08 11.07 -12.25
C ASP A 51 0.48 9.65 -12.20
N GLY A 52 -0.73 9.51 -12.72
CA GLY A 52 -1.44 8.23 -12.73
C GLY A 52 -1.97 7.75 -11.37
N LEU A 53 -1.80 8.49 -10.27
CA LEU A 53 -2.40 8.12 -8.99
C LEU A 53 -3.90 8.48 -8.95
N VAL A 54 -4.75 7.48 -8.68
CA VAL A 54 -6.21 7.65 -8.50
C VAL A 54 -6.54 8.06 -7.08
N GLY A 55 -5.93 7.38 -6.10
CA GLY A 55 -6.07 7.72 -4.70
C GLY A 55 -5.32 6.77 -3.78
N TYR A 56 -5.30 7.09 -2.49
CA TYR A 56 -4.58 6.32 -1.49
C TYR A 56 -5.18 6.45 -0.10
N ALA A 57 -4.89 5.49 0.76
CA ALA A 57 -5.22 5.50 2.18
C ALA A 57 -4.03 5.01 3.01
N LEU A 58 -3.96 5.44 4.28
CA LEU A 58 -2.92 4.99 5.20
C LEU A 58 -3.46 4.83 6.61
N ASP A 59 -3.13 3.72 7.25
CA ASP A 59 -3.49 3.44 8.64
C ASP A 59 -2.24 3.16 9.48
N ALA A 60 -2.17 3.78 10.64
CA ALA A 60 -1.03 3.72 11.55
C ALA A 60 -1.44 3.09 12.88
N GLU A 61 -1.27 1.77 12.99
CA GLU A 61 -1.51 1.00 14.20
C GLU A 61 -0.31 1.14 15.16
N LEU A 62 -0.14 2.33 15.76
CA LEU A 62 1.04 2.67 16.58
C LEU A 62 1.29 1.70 17.74
N ALA A 63 0.21 1.23 18.39
CA ALA A 63 0.28 0.23 19.44
C ALA A 63 0.92 -1.08 18.96
N ARG A 64 0.69 -1.45 17.70
CA ARG A 64 1.21 -2.66 17.03
C ARG A 64 2.48 -2.40 16.21
N LYS A 65 3.01 -1.17 16.22
CA LYS A 65 4.15 -0.73 15.39
C LYS A 65 3.96 -1.02 13.90
N THR A 66 2.71 -1.12 13.44
CA THR A 66 2.39 -1.59 12.09
C THR A 66 1.70 -0.49 11.32
N PHE A 67 2.15 -0.30 10.08
CA PHE A 67 1.57 0.68 9.16
C PHE A 67 1.01 -0.05 7.97
N TRP A 68 -0.14 0.40 7.51
CA TRP A 68 -0.81 -0.11 6.33
C TRP A 68 -0.88 0.99 5.29
N THR A 69 -0.58 0.65 4.05
CA THR A 69 -0.76 1.56 2.92
C THR A 69 -1.64 0.92 1.88
N PHE A 70 -2.45 1.74 1.24
CA PHE A 70 -3.23 1.37 0.09
C PHE A 70 -3.11 2.48 -0.95
N SER A 71 -2.84 2.13 -2.20
CA SER A 71 -2.77 3.09 -3.31
C SER A 71 -3.33 2.46 -4.57
N VAL A 72 -4.02 3.26 -5.38
CA VAL A 72 -4.61 2.85 -6.65
C VAL A 72 -4.05 3.71 -7.76
N TRP A 73 -3.60 3.06 -8.82
CA TRP A 73 -2.88 3.63 -9.94
C TRP A 73 -3.59 3.30 -11.25
N GLN A 74 -3.46 4.20 -12.22
CA GLN A 74 -3.94 4.01 -13.58
C GLN A 74 -3.34 2.77 -14.24
N ASP A 75 -2.07 2.47 -13.94
CA ASP A 75 -1.31 1.34 -14.48
C ASP A 75 -0.03 1.09 -13.67
N GLN A 76 0.68 0.01 -14.03
CA GLN A 76 1.95 -0.39 -13.44
C GLN A 76 3.07 0.65 -13.68
N ALA A 77 3.10 1.27 -14.86
CA ALA A 77 4.14 2.22 -15.22
C ALA A 77 4.12 3.46 -14.30
N SER A 78 2.93 3.95 -13.97
CA SER A 78 2.72 5.06 -13.04
C SER A 78 3.22 4.73 -11.64
N LEU A 79 2.91 3.53 -11.14
CA LEU A 79 3.38 3.04 -9.86
C LEU A 79 4.92 2.89 -9.83
N ASP A 80 5.50 2.31 -10.87
CA ASP A 80 6.94 2.10 -10.98
C ASP A 80 7.70 3.43 -11.03
N ALA A 81 7.19 4.40 -11.80
CA ALA A 81 7.75 5.75 -11.88
C ALA A 81 7.76 6.43 -10.50
N PHE A 82 6.65 6.36 -9.76
CA PHE A 82 6.59 6.85 -8.38
C PHE A 82 7.59 6.12 -7.47
N ALA A 83 7.64 4.79 -7.55
CA ALA A 83 8.47 3.98 -6.67
C ALA A 83 9.97 4.24 -6.87
N ALA A 84 10.38 4.52 -8.11
CA ALA A 84 11.75 4.83 -8.50
C ALA A 84 12.16 6.27 -8.18
N ALA A 85 11.20 7.20 -8.07
CA ALA A 85 11.46 8.60 -7.78
C ALA A 85 11.75 8.87 -6.29
N ASP A 86 12.51 9.93 -6.04
CA ASP A 86 12.75 10.42 -4.68
C ASP A 86 11.63 11.39 -4.24
N PRO A 87 11.31 11.44 -2.93
CA PRO A 87 12.04 10.81 -1.82
C PRO A 87 11.71 9.33 -1.55
N HIS A 88 10.72 8.72 -2.22
CA HIS A 88 10.27 7.36 -1.94
C HIS A 88 11.42 6.34 -1.99
N ARG A 89 12.18 6.30 -3.08
CA ARG A 89 13.29 5.34 -3.24
C ARG A 89 14.32 5.44 -2.12
N ALA A 90 14.79 6.66 -1.81
CA ALA A 90 15.74 6.89 -0.72
C ALA A 90 15.17 6.49 0.65
N ILE A 91 13.89 6.79 0.91
CA ILE A 91 13.22 6.44 2.16
C ILE A 91 13.12 4.92 2.32
N ILE A 92 12.65 4.19 1.29
CA ILE A 92 12.54 2.73 1.34
C ILE A 92 13.91 2.10 1.65
N ARG A 93 14.98 2.57 1.00
CA ARG A 93 16.35 2.09 1.29
C ARG A 93 16.74 2.28 2.75
N ARG A 94 16.41 3.43 3.36
CA ARG A 94 16.68 3.71 4.78
C ARG A 94 15.80 2.90 5.73
N LEU A 95 14.55 2.65 5.36
CA LEU A 95 13.59 1.96 6.22
C LEU A 95 13.79 0.44 6.26
N ARG A 96 14.26 -0.19 5.17
CA ARG A 96 14.50 -1.65 5.08
C ARG A 96 15.12 -2.28 6.34
N PRO A 97 16.25 -1.81 6.90
CA PRO A 97 16.84 -2.42 8.09
C PRO A 97 15.98 -2.30 9.35
N LEU A 98 15.04 -1.34 9.39
CA LEU A 98 14.16 -1.07 10.52
C LEU A 98 12.85 -1.87 10.49
N MET A 99 12.53 -2.51 9.36
CA MET A 99 11.31 -3.28 9.15
C MET A 99 11.46 -4.73 9.65
N GLU A 100 10.38 -5.29 10.18
CA GLU A 100 10.18 -6.74 10.26
C GLU A 100 9.73 -7.25 8.87
N GLN A 101 9.18 -8.46 8.76
CA GLN A 101 8.69 -8.97 7.48
C GLN A 101 7.55 -8.10 6.93
N THR A 102 7.82 -7.44 5.81
CA THR A 102 6.82 -6.65 5.06
C THR A 102 6.08 -7.54 4.07
N CYS A 103 4.83 -7.22 3.80
CA CYS A 103 4.03 -7.89 2.77
C CYS A 103 3.40 -6.85 1.85
N PHE A 104 3.39 -7.14 0.56
CA PHE A 104 2.88 -6.29 -0.51
C PHE A 104 2.02 -7.16 -1.42
N GLU A 105 0.83 -6.67 -1.73
CA GLU A 105 -0.10 -7.31 -2.66
C GLU A 105 -0.48 -6.33 -3.75
N PHE A 106 -0.53 -6.84 -4.98
CA PHE A 106 -0.90 -6.10 -6.16
C PHE A 106 -2.08 -6.81 -6.82
N PHE A 107 -3.13 -6.08 -7.13
CA PHE A 107 -4.34 -6.66 -7.70
C PHE A 107 -5.12 -5.62 -8.50
N GLN A 108 -5.93 -6.09 -9.43
CA GLN A 108 -6.82 -5.22 -10.20
C GLN A 108 -8.07 -4.90 -9.39
N VAL A 109 -8.54 -3.66 -9.49
CA VAL A 109 -9.79 -3.19 -8.88
C VAL A 109 -10.62 -2.41 -9.91
N PRO A 110 -11.92 -2.73 -10.08
CA PRO A 110 -12.82 -1.90 -10.86
C PRO A 110 -12.95 -0.50 -10.26
N GLY A 111 -13.04 0.54 -11.09
CA GLY A 111 -13.28 1.89 -10.60
C GLY A 111 -14.62 2.03 -9.87
N SER A 112 -15.62 1.23 -10.23
CA SER A 112 -16.92 1.15 -9.56
C SER A 112 -16.84 0.75 -8.09
N ASP A 113 -15.77 0.07 -7.69
CA ASP A 113 -15.58 -0.45 -6.33
C ASP A 113 -14.84 0.55 -5.43
N LEU A 114 -14.37 1.67 -5.99
CA LEU A 114 -13.60 2.67 -5.26
C LEU A 114 -14.51 3.74 -4.63
N PRO A 115 -14.24 4.17 -3.37
CA PRO A 115 -13.16 3.71 -2.50
C PRO A 115 -13.51 2.43 -1.73
N LEU A 116 -12.51 1.56 -1.56
CA LEU A 116 -12.63 0.36 -0.72
C LEU A 116 -12.70 0.69 0.77
N THR A 117 -13.30 -0.20 1.55
CA THR A 117 -13.23 -0.18 3.01
C THR A 117 -11.87 -0.63 3.53
N TRP A 118 -11.53 -0.30 4.77
CA TRP A 118 -10.29 -0.76 5.41
C TRP A 118 -10.15 -2.29 5.47
N GLU A 119 -11.27 -3.00 5.61
CA GLU A 119 -11.28 -4.46 5.60
C GLU A 119 -10.87 -4.99 4.23
N GLN A 120 -11.51 -4.49 3.16
CA GLN A 120 -11.20 -4.86 1.78
C GLN A 120 -9.75 -4.49 1.42
N MET A 121 -9.25 -3.33 1.84
CA MET A 121 -7.86 -2.93 1.60
C MET A 121 -6.84 -3.86 2.28
N LYS A 122 -7.14 -4.37 3.48
CA LYS A 122 -6.22 -5.22 4.26
C LYS A 122 -6.36 -6.72 3.95
N ALA A 123 -7.49 -7.15 3.38
CA ALA A 123 -7.80 -8.56 3.15
C ALA A 123 -6.75 -9.30 2.28
N PRO A 124 -6.27 -8.76 1.15
CA PRO A 124 -5.27 -9.44 0.32
C PRO A 124 -3.99 -9.76 1.11
N VAL A 125 -3.50 -8.77 1.86
CA VAL A 125 -2.25 -8.86 2.63
C VAL A 125 -2.39 -9.79 3.84
N ARG A 126 -3.61 -9.97 4.37
CA ARG A 126 -3.89 -10.93 5.45
C ARG A 126 -3.98 -12.37 4.92
N GLY A 127 -4.50 -12.55 3.71
CA GLY A 127 -4.60 -13.86 3.06
C GLY A 127 -3.24 -14.56 2.91
N GLN A 128 -2.19 -13.84 2.53
CA GLN A 128 -0.83 -14.40 2.42
C GLN A 128 -0.18 -14.77 3.76
N GLN A 129 -0.59 -14.15 4.87
CA GLN A 129 -0.02 -14.43 6.19
C GLN A 129 -0.60 -15.70 6.84
N ASN A 130 -1.64 -16.28 6.25
CA ASN A 130 -2.23 -17.55 6.65
C ASN A 130 -1.90 -18.63 5.60
N PRO A 131 -0.72 -19.28 5.64
CA PRO A 131 -0.38 -20.34 4.69
C PRO A 131 -1.16 -21.65 4.89
N GLY A 132 -2.23 -21.67 5.70
CA GLY A 132 -3.06 -22.85 5.97
C GLY A 132 -4.02 -23.24 4.83
N ARG A 133 -3.96 -22.60 3.67
CA ARG A 133 -4.67 -23.06 2.47
C ARG A 133 -3.66 -23.39 1.39
N SER A 134 -3.12 -24.60 1.49
CA SER A 134 -2.43 -25.27 0.40
C SER A 134 -3.24 -25.08 -0.88
N ARG A 135 -2.65 -24.40 -1.88
CA ARG A 135 -3.05 -24.60 -3.26
C ARG A 135 -2.72 -26.05 -3.56
N GLN A 136 -3.74 -26.89 -3.53
CA GLN A 136 -3.65 -28.20 -4.13
C GLN A 136 -3.47 -27.97 -5.62
N SER A 137 -2.33 -28.44 -6.09
CA SER A 137 -2.00 -28.74 -7.46
C SER A 137 -3.19 -29.42 -8.13
N ASP A 138 -3.55 -28.98 -9.33
CA ASP A 138 -3.92 -29.92 -10.38
C ASP A 138 -3.21 -29.48 -11.66
N ALA A 139 -2.34 -30.37 -12.10
CA ALA A 139 -1.86 -30.49 -13.46
C ALA A 139 -2.70 -31.56 -14.14
N MET A 140 -3.13 -31.27 -15.37
CA MET A 140 -3.64 -32.09 -16.49
C MET A 140 -4.80 -31.29 -17.12
N ASP A 141 -4.85 -30.99 -18.41
CA ASP A 141 -4.21 -31.57 -19.60
C ASP A 141 -3.64 -30.48 -20.53
#